data_AF-E4N8G6-F1
#
_entry.id   AF-E4N8G6-F1
#
_cell.length_a   1.000
_cell.length_b   1.000
_cell.length_c   1.000
_cell.angle_alpha   90.00
_cell.angle_beta   90.00
_cell.angle_gamma   90.00
#
_symmetry.space_group_name_H-M   'P 1'
#
loop_
_entity.id
_entity.type
_entity.pdbx_description
1 polymer ?
#
loop_
_entity_poly.entity_id
_entity_poly.type
_entity_poly.pdbx_seq_one_letter_code
_entity_poly.pdbx_strand_id
1 'polypeptide(L)'
;MTFRNIAAGEEVRWLARRRAGGLALPPNDFWLVDDGVLLVHHFSGEGDFVDDEIVTAPGTVELCRSAFEAVWRLAVPHPEYEPS
;
A
#
# COMPACT_ATOMS: atom_id res chain seq x y z
N MET A 1 -6.16 -12.81 -5.20
CA MET A 1 -6.96 -11.57 -5.36
C MET A 1 -6.61 -10.85 -6.65
N THR A 2 -5.33 -10.69 -6.97
CA THR A 2 -4.83 -9.86 -8.09
C THR A 2 -5.53 -10.05 -9.44
N PHE A 3 -5.79 -11.28 -9.89
CA PHE A 3 -6.49 -11.50 -11.17
C PHE A 3 -7.87 -10.83 -11.23
N ARG A 4 -8.63 -10.85 -10.12
CA ARG A 4 -9.96 -10.21 -10.05
C ARG A 4 -9.85 -8.69 -10.08
N ASN A 5 -8.86 -8.14 -9.39
CA ASN A 5 -8.58 -6.70 -9.37
C ASN A 5 -8.21 -6.18 -10.77
N ILE A 6 -7.29 -6.87 -11.46
CA ILE A 6 -6.94 -6.54 -12.84
C ILE A 6 -8.14 -6.65 -13.77
N ALA A 7 -8.95 -7.71 -13.63
CA ALA A 7 -10.16 -7.88 -14.43
C ALA A 7 -11.22 -6.80 -14.16
N ALA A 8 -11.21 -6.20 -12.96
CA ALA A 8 -12.03 -5.03 -12.60
C ALA A 8 -11.44 -3.69 -13.11
N GLY A 9 -10.27 -3.71 -13.74
CA GLY A 9 -9.59 -2.54 -14.28
C GLY A 9 -8.67 -1.82 -13.30
N GLU A 10 -8.37 -2.41 -12.13
CA GLU A 10 -7.42 -1.84 -11.19
C GLU A 10 -5.99 -1.95 -11.72
N GLU A 11 -5.20 -0.90 -11.50
CA GLU A 11 -3.76 -0.95 -11.71
C GLU A 11 -3.08 -1.57 -10.48
N VAL A 12 -2.33 -2.64 -10.70
CA VAL A 12 -1.55 -3.31 -9.64
C VAL A 12 -0.08 -3.23 -9.98
N ARG A 13 0.75 -2.85 -9.00
CA ARG A 13 2.20 -2.79 -9.11
C ARG A 13 2.88 -3.49 -7.94
N TRP A 14 4.12 -3.93 -8.14
CA TRP A 14 4.90 -4.67 -7.16
C TRP A 14 6.26 -4.02 -6.93
N LEU A 15 6.64 -3.84 -5.67
CA LEU A 15 7.99 -3.42 -5.29
C LEU A 15 8.66 -4.55 -4.53
N ALA A 16 9.73 -5.11 -5.11
CA ALA A 16 10.53 -6.12 -4.42
C ALA A 16 11.12 -5.54 -3.13
N ARG A 17 10.98 -6.25 -2.00
CA ARG A 17 11.41 -5.78 -0.66
C ARG A 17 12.86 -5.30 -0.62
N ARG A 18 13.77 -5.96 -1.36
CA ARG A 18 15.19 -5.54 -1.48
C ARG A 18 15.39 -4.13 -2.05
N ARG A 19 14.42 -3.60 -2.80
CA ARG A 19 14.44 -2.25 -3.39
C ARG A 19 13.74 -1.21 -2.52
N ALA A 20 13.05 -1.62 -1.45
CA ALA A 20 12.31 -0.72 -0.57
C ALA A 20 13.17 -0.12 0.56
N GLY A 21 14.42 -0.56 0.74
CA GLY A 21 15.25 -0.19 1.89
C GLY A 21 15.57 1.31 2.04
N GLY A 22 15.36 2.13 1.00
CA GLY A 22 15.51 3.58 1.05
C GLY A 22 14.21 4.36 1.29
N LEU A 23 13.09 3.67 1.49
CA LEU A 23 11.77 4.29 1.67
C LEU A 23 11.40 4.39 3.14
N ALA A 24 10.82 5.52 3.52
CA ALA A 24 10.08 5.66 4.77
C ALA A 24 8.65 5.15 4.54
N LEU A 25 8.32 3.98 5.10
CA LEU A 25 7.00 3.36 4.97
C LEU A 25 6.24 3.44 6.30
N PRO A 26 4.92 3.67 6.28
CA PRO A 26 4.06 3.43 7.43
C PRO A 26 4.22 1.99 7.93
N PRO A 27 4.11 1.77 9.26
CA PRO A 27 4.30 0.44 9.85
C PRO A 27 3.13 -0.51 9.53
N ASN A 28 1.94 0.03 9.27
CA ASN A 28 0.73 -0.71 8.97
C ASN A 28 0.35 -0.52 7.50
N ASP A 29 -0.28 -1.54 6.93
CA ASP A 29 -0.91 -1.46 5.62
C ASP A 29 -2.13 -0.54 5.69
N PHE A 30 -2.45 0.13 4.58
CA PHE A 30 -3.58 1.04 4.52
C PHE A 30 -4.14 1.16 3.10
N TRP A 31 -5.41 1.56 3.00
CA TRP A 31 -5.97 2.14 1.79
C TRP A 31 -6.05 3.64 1.93
N LEU A 32 -5.69 4.36 0.87
CA LEU A 32 -5.91 5.79 0.74
C LEU A 32 -7.08 6.02 -0.21
N VAL A 33 -8.12 6.68 0.28
CA VAL A 33 -9.35 6.98 -0.46
C VAL A 33 -9.47 8.48 -0.64
N ASP A 34 -9.77 8.92 -1.86
CA ASP A 34 -9.97 10.31 -2.26
C ASP A 34 -8.89 11.26 -1.72
N ASP A 35 -7.65 10.75 -1.63
CA ASP A 35 -6.51 11.56 -1.23
C ASP A 35 -6.65 12.21 0.16
N GLY A 36 -7.55 11.70 1.02
CA GLY A 36 -7.96 12.40 2.25
C GLY A 36 -8.35 11.49 3.41
N VAL A 37 -8.63 10.22 3.13
CA VAL A 37 -9.07 9.26 4.15
C VAL A 37 -8.19 8.02 4.08
N LEU A 38 -7.61 7.65 5.22
CA LEU A 38 -6.92 6.39 5.38
C LEU A 38 -7.85 5.38 6.02
N LEU A 39 -7.90 4.17 5.48
CA LEU A 39 -8.35 2.97 6.17
C LEU A 39 -7.10 2.18 6.53
N VAL A 40 -6.69 2.24 7.79
CA VAL A 40 -5.48 1.56 8.29
C VAL A 40 -5.86 0.18 8.78
N HIS A 41 -5.21 -0.85 8.24
CA HIS A 41 -5.45 -2.23 8.60
C HIS A 41 -4.50 -2.65 9.73
N HIS A 42 -5.07 -3.15 10.83
CA HIS A 42 -4.30 -3.66 11.96
C HIS A 42 -4.25 -5.19 11.90
N PHE A 43 -3.02 -5.73 11.90
CA PHE A 43 -2.77 -7.17 11.91
C PHE A 43 -2.02 -7.58 13.17
N SER A 44 -2.26 -8.81 13.63
CA SER A 44 -1.52 -9.41 14.72
C SER A 44 -0.08 -9.75 14.27
N GLY A 45 0.79 -10.11 15.22
CA GLY A 45 2.15 -10.57 14.89
C GLY A 45 2.20 -11.84 14.04
N GLU A 46 1.13 -12.64 14.07
CA GLU A 46 0.95 -13.84 13.23
C GLU A 46 0.30 -13.53 11.87
N GLY A 47 -0.05 -12.26 11.62
CA GLY A 47 -0.65 -11.79 10.38
C GLY A 47 -2.17 -11.90 10.32
N ASP A 48 -2.84 -12.25 11.43
CA ASP A 48 -4.30 -12.27 11.48
C ASP A 48 -4.87 -10.86 11.47
N PHE A 49 -5.95 -10.64 10.72
CA PHE A 49 -6.69 -9.38 10.76
C PHE A 49 -7.26 -9.14 12.16
N VAL A 50 -7.06 -7.93 12.69
CA VAL A 50 -7.53 -7.53 14.02
C VAL A 50 -8.65 -6.50 13.90
N ASP A 51 -8.39 -5.37 13.27
CA ASP A 51 -9.35 -4.25 13.16
C ASP A 51 -8.98 -3.29 12.01
N ASP A 52 -9.92 -2.44 11.65
CA ASP A 52 -9.75 -1.33 10.71
C ASP A 52 -9.94 0.02 11.40
N GLU A 53 -9.02 0.96 11.18
CA GLU A 53 -9.08 2.31 11.71
C GLU A 53 -9.24 3.34 10.60
N ILE A 54 -10.23 4.22 10.72
CA ILE A 54 -10.39 5.37 9.80
C ILE A 54 -9.61 6.56 10.35
N VAL A 55 -8.66 7.07 9.57
CA VAL A 55 -7.83 8.23 9.93
C VAL A 55 -7.96 9.34 8.88
N THR A 56 -8.28 10.56 9.34
CA THR A 56 -8.39 11.77 8.50
C THR A 56 -7.47 12.90 8.96
N ALA A 57 -6.61 12.65 9.95
CA ALA A 57 -5.66 13.64 10.45
C ALA A 57 -4.69 14.06 9.32
N PRO A 58 -4.62 15.35 8.93
CA PRO A 58 -3.90 15.76 7.72
C PRO A 58 -2.43 15.34 7.70
N GLY A 59 -1.72 15.45 8.82
CA GLY A 59 -0.31 15.06 8.89
C GLY A 59 -0.08 13.57 8.61
N THR A 60 -0.98 12.71 9.10
CA THR A 60 -0.91 11.25 8.87
C THR A 60 -1.27 10.91 7.43
N VAL A 61 -2.32 11.54 6.89
CA VAL A 61 -2.72 11.39 5.48
C VAL A 61 -1.57 11.76 4.55
N GLU A 62 -0.92 12.91 4.75
CA GLU A 62 0.19 13.34 3.91
C GLU A 62 1.40 12.40 4.00
N LEU A 63 1.70 11.89 5.19
CA LEU A 63 2.78 10.91 5.36
C LEU A 63 2.50 9.64 4.54
N CYS A 64 1.31 9.06 4.68
CA CYS A 64 0.91 7.85 3.97
C CYS A 64 0.82 8.08 2.45
N ARG A 65 0.25 9.20 2.00
CA ARG A 65 0.21 9.60 0.59
C ARG A 65 1.62 9.70 0.00
N SER A 66 2.54 10.38 0.69
CA SER A 66 3.92 10.54 0.21
C SER A 66 4.67 9.20 0.10
N ALA A 67 4.41 8.28 1.04
CA ALA A 67 4.99 6.95 1.03
C ALA A 67 4.41 6.09 -0.10
N PHE A 68 3.09 6.13 -0.31
CA PHE A 68 2.42 5.47 -1.44
C PHE A 68 3.02 5.91 -2.76
N GLU A 69 3.12 7.22 -3.00
CA GLU A 69 3.71 7.78 -4.21
C GLU A 69 5.18 7.36 -4.42
N ALA A 70 5.96 7.30 -3.34
CA ALA A 70 7.35 6.85 -3.40
C ALA A 70 7.46 5.36 -3.77
N VAL A 71 6.60 4.51 -3.21
CA VAL A 71 6.50 3.09 -3.59
C VAL A 71 6.06 2.96 -5.05
N TRP A 72 5.02 3.70 -5.46
CA TRP A 72 4.41 3.61 -6.78
C TRP A 72 5.39 3.94 -7.92
N ARG A 73 6.28 4.93 -7.70
CA ARG A 73 7.36 5.28 -8.64
C ARG A 73 8.41 4.19 -8.83
N LEU A 74 8.65 3.35 -7.82
CA LEU A 74 9.66 2.29 -7.88
C LEU A 74 9.08 0.93 -8.25
N ALA A 75 7.77 0.76 -8.06
CA ALA A 75 7.04 -0.48 -8.31
C ALA A 75 6.90 -0.78 -9.81
N VAL A 76 6.96 -2.07 -10.14
CA VAL A 76 6.82 -2.59 -11.51
C VAL A 76 5.36 -3.00 -11.74
N PRO A 77 4.74 -2.68 -12.88
CA PRO A 77 3.38 -3.15 -13.21
C PRO A 77 3.25 -4.66 -13.09
N HIS A 78 2.10 -5.15 -12.62
CA HIS A 78 1.85 -6.58 -12.42
C HIS A 78 2.16 -7.46 -13.63
N PRO A 79 1.82 -7.09 -14.89
CA PRO A 79 2.15 -7.91 -16.06
C PRO A 79 3.65 -8.07 -16.31
N GLU A 80 4.48 -7.14 -15.82
CA GLU A 80 5.94 -7.11 -16.01
C GLU A 80 6.69 -7.64 -14.78
N TYR A 81 5.97 -7.95 -13.70
CA TYR A 81 6.60 -8.37 -12.45
C TYR A 81 6.94 -9.86 -12.48
N GLU A 82 8.24 -10.17 -12.43
CA GLU A 82 8.77 -11.52 -12.25
C GLU A 82 9.26 -11.71 -10.81
N PRO A 83 8.64 -12.63 -10.03
CA PRO A 83 9.14 -13.00 -8.71
C PRO A 83 10.50 -13.69 -8.85
N SER A 84 11.53 -13.14 -8.21
CA SER A 84 12.86 -13.75 -8.11
C SER A 84 13.03 -14.54 -6.82
#